data_AF-A0A1D6EJ03-F1
#
_entry.id   AF-A0A1D6EJ03-F1
#
_cell.length_a   1.000
_cell.length_b   1.000
_cell.length_c   1.000
_cell.angle_alpha   90.00
_cell.angle_beta   90.00
_cell.angle_gamma   90.00
#
_symmetry.space_group_name_H-M   'P 1'
#
loop_
_entity.id
_entity.type
_entity.pdbx_description
1 polymer ?
#
loop_
_entity_poly.entity_id
_entity_poly.type
_entity_poly.pdbx_seq_one_letter_code
_entity_poly.pdbx_strand_id
1 'polypeptide(L)'
;MIIYRLMRAYISSSSLRKSALRALAKALTTDQLFNLREQFTLFGPNKSGHISLQNMKTALMKNSSGAMNDSRILDFVNSICNIQYGMIDFEEFSATAISVYQMEGLETWEEHAQQAYELFDKEGNRPIVIEELASELGLGPSISFHVVLKDWIRHSDGHPGS
;
A
#
# COMPACT_ATOMS: atom_id res chain seq x y z
N MET A 1 18.04 5.04 -2.54
CA MET A 1 17.27 4.17 -3.47
C MET A 1 15.78 4.50 -3.36
N ILE A 2 15.06 4.67 -4.48
CA ILE A 2 13.64 5.11 -4.48
C ILE A 2 12.70 4.11 -3.79
N ILE A 3 12.96 2.81 -3.98
CA ILE A 3 12.21 1.70 -3.36
C ILE A 3 12.05 1.85 -1.85
N TYR A 4 13.05 2.43 -1.19
CA TYR A 4 13.06 2.56 0.26
C TYR A 4 12.11 3.64 0.75
N ARG A 5 11.96 4.72 -0.03
CA ARG A 5 10.95 5.76 0.22
C ARG A 5 9.54 5.21 -0.02
N LEU A 6 9.37 4.38 -1.05
CA LEU A 6 8.09 3.74 -1.37
C LEU A 6 7.68 2.74 -0.28
N MET A 7 8.59 1.87 0.16
CA MET A 7 8.39 0.97 1.30
C MET A 7 8.00 1.73 2.57
N ARG A 8 8.67 2.85 2.87
CA ARG A 8 8.31 3.72 4.00
C ARG A 8 6.90 4.26 3.89
N ALA A 9 6.58 4.85 2.75
CA ALA A 9 5.26 5.39 2.52
C ALA A 9 4.18 4.30 2.63
N TYR A 10 4.41 3.12 2.04
CA TYR A 10 3.50 1.99 2.11
C TYR A 10 3.26 1.53 3.56
N ILE A 11 4.32 1.36 4.36
CA ILE A 11 4.20 0.83 5.72
C ILE A 11 3.48 1.82 6.65
N SER A 12 3.71 3.13 6.47
CA SER A 12 3.00 4.17 7.21
C SER A 12 1.59 4.46 6.67
N SER A 13 1.18 3.82 5.56
CA SER A 13 -0.14 4.04 4.98
C SER A 13 -1.24 3.34 5.78
N SER A 14 -2.46 3.87 5.64
CA SER A 14 -3.67 3.26 6.16
C SER A 14 -3.93 1.89 5.51
N SER A 15 -4.81 1.09 6.12
CA SER A 15 -5.19 -0.22 5.62
C SER A 15 -5.86 -0.13 4.24
N LEU A 16 -6.64 0.92 4.00
CA LEU A 16 -7.28 1.22 2.72
C LEU A 16 -6.22 1.46 1.65
N ARG A 17 -5.27 2.36 1.92
CA ARG A 17 -4.20 2.67 0.95
C ARG A 17 -3.31 1.46 0.67
N LYS A 18 -2.98 0.66 1.69
CA LYS A 18 -2.23 -0.60 1.50
C LYS A 18 -2.99 -1.57 0.61
N SER A 19 -4.28 -1.76 0.86
CA SER A 19 -5.14 -2.67 0.10
C SER A 19 -5.32 -2.20 -1.34
N ALA A 20 -5.48 -0.89 -1.57
CA ALA A 20 -5.51 -0.31 -2.92
C ALA A 20 -4.19 -0.53 -3.68
N LEU A 21 -3.05 -0.32 -3.03
CA LEU A 21 -1.74 -0.56 -3.64
C LEU A 21 -1.49 -2.05 -3.93
N ARG A 22 -1.98 -2.98 -3.09
CA ARG A 22 -1.95 -4.42 -3.39
C ARG A 22 -2.79 -4.77 -4.61
N ALA A 23 -3.99 -4.23 -4.71
CA ALA A 23 -4.86 -4.45 -5.86
C ALA A 23 -4.22 -3.88 -7.15
N LEU A 24 -3.60 -2.71 -7.06
CA LEU A 24 -2.84 -2.11 -8.17
C LEU A 24 -1.63 -2.95 -8.58
N ALA A 25 -0.93 -3.58 -7.63
CA ALA A 25 0.17 -4.49 -7.91
C ALA A 25 -0.27 -5.71 -8.73
N LYS A 26 -1.47 -6.22 -8.45
CA LYS A 26 -2.07 -7.36 -9.16
C LYS A 26 -2.57 -6.99 -10.56
N ALA A 27 -2.85 -5.71 -10.80
CA ALA A 27 -3.24 -5.18 -12.11
C ALA A 27 -2.05 -4.88 -13.03
N LEU A 28 -0.80 -5.08 -12.57
CA LEU A 28 0.39 -4.83 -13.39
C LEU A 28 0.50 -5.84 -14.54
N THR A 29 0.98 -5.33 -15.68
CA THR A 29 1.31 -6.16 -16.85
C THR A 29 2.48 -7.10 -16.57
N THR A 30 2.61 -8.13 -17.40
CA THR A 30 3.72 -9.11 -17.31
C THR A 30 5.09 -8.46 -17.36
N ASP A 31 5.28 -7.45 -18.21
CA ASP A 31 6.58 -6.75 -18.35
C ASP A 31 6.90 -5.91 -17.10
N GLN A 32 5.91 -5.23 -16.52
CA GLN A 32 6.10 -4.49 -15.27
C GLN A 32 6.42 -5.44 -14.11
N LEU A 33 5.71 -6.57 -14.02
CA LEU A 33 5.99 -7.61 -13.02
C LEU A 33 7.38 -8.23 -13.22
N PHE A 34 7.82 -8.40 -14.47
CA PHE A 34 9.17 -8.87 -14.78
C PHE A 34 10.22 -7.89 -14.27
N ASN A 35 10.08 -6.60 -14.55
CA ASN A 35 10.98 -5.56 -14.05
C ASN A 35 11.00 -5.48 -12.51
N LEU A 36 9.84 -5.64 -11.86
CA LEU A 36 9.76 -5.74 -10.40
C LEU A 36 10.44 -6.99 -9.87
N ARG A 37 10.35 -8.11 -10.60
CA ARG A 37 11.04 -9.35 -10.23
C ARG A 37 12.55 -9.18 -10.27
N GLU A 38 13.09 -8.51 -11.28
CA GLU A 38 14.52 -8.19 -11.32
C GLU A 38 14.93 -7.32 -10.13
N GLN A 39 14.13 -6.31 -9.77
CA GLN A 39 14.41 -5.52 -8.57
C GLN A 39 14.33 -6.37 -7.29
N PHE A 40 13.37 -7.28 -7.20
CA PHE A 40 13.23 -8.21 -6.08
C PHE A 40 14.45 -9.12 -5.93
N THR A 41 15.00 -9.64 -7.04
CA THR A 41 16.19 -10.51 -6.98
C THR A 41 17.45 -9.76 -6.53
N LEU A 42 17.55 -8.44 -6.77
CA LEU A 42 18.66 -7.62 -6.27
C LEU A 42 18.71 -7.55 -4.73
N PHE A 43 17.57 -7.73 -4.07
CA PHE A 43 17.55 -7.84 -2.60
C PHE A 43 18.09 -9.19 -2.12
N GLY A 44 18.15 -10.20 -2.99
CA GLY A 44 18.66 -11.54 -2.66
C GLY A 44 17.70 -12.32 -1.77
N PRO A 45 16.46 -12.62 -2.21
CA PRO A 45 15.53 -13.42 -1.44
C PRO A 45 16.13 -14.78 -1.09
N ASN A 46 15.72 -15.33 0.05
CA ASN A 46 16.14 -16.65 0.49
C ASN A 46 15.55 -17.77 -0.41
N LYS A 47 15.95 -19.03 -0.17
CA LYS A 47 15.46 -20.18 -0.93
C LYS A 47 13.94 -20.37 -0.88
N SER A 48 13.29 -19.81 0.13
CA SER A 48 11.82 -19.83 0.27
C SER A 48 11.16 -18.67 -0.46
N GLY A 49 11.90 -17.84 -1.21
CA GLY A 49 11.35 -16.74 -2.00
C GLY A 49 11.04 -15.47 -1.21
N HIS A 50 11.65 -15.28 -0.03
CA HIS A 50 11.38 -14.12 0.82
C HIS A 50 12.61 -13.23 1.04
N ILE A 51 12.41 -11.93 1.08
CA ILE A 51 13.42 -10.93 1.48
C ILE A 51 13.40 -10.83 3.02
N SER A 52 14.53 -11.18 3.64
CA SER A 52 14.72 -10.98 5.08
C SER A 52 15.21 -9.57 5.42
N LEU A 53 15.17 -9.23 6.71
CA LEU A 53 15.81 -8.04 7.24
C LEU A 53 17.29 -7.92 6.83
N GLN A 54 18.02 -9.04 6.89
CA GLN A 54 19.43 -9.05 6.52
C GLN A 54 19.63 -8.77 5.03
N ASN A 55 18.76 -9.32 4.19
CA ASN A 55 18.75 -9.07 2.75
C ASN A 55 18.51 -7.59 2.44
N MET A 56 17.54 -6.96 3.10
CA MET A 56 17.32 -5.51 3.00
C MET A 56 18.54 -4.69 3.42
N LYS A 57 19.11 -4.99 4.60
CA LYS A 57 20.32 -4.30 5.09
C LYS A 57 21.47 -4.41 4.10
N THR A 58 21.74 -5.62 3.60
CA THR A 58 22.81 -5.85 2.63
C THR A 58 22.56 -5.13 1.30
N ALA A 59 21.34 -5.19 0.76
CA ALA A 59 20.99 -4.50 -0.47
C ALA A 59 21.12 -2.97 -0.33
N LEU A 60 20.76 -2.42 0.83
CA LEU A 60 20.91 -0.99 1.12
C LEU A 60 22.37 -0.57 1.22
N MET A 61 23.20 -1.34 1.92
CA MET A 61 24.64 -1.07 2.05
C MET A 61 25.39 -1.19 0.72
N LYS A 62 24.93 -2.06 -0.19
CA LYS A 62 25.53 -2.22 -1.52
C LYS A 62 25.14 -1.11 -2.50
N ASN A 63 23.92 -0.60 -2.40
CA ASN A 63 23.38 0.43 -3.29
C ASN A 63 23.55 1.86 -2.75
N SER A 64 24.13 2.04 -1.56
CA SER A 64 24.54 3.35 -1.06
C SER A 64 25.90 3.73 -1.65
N SER A 65 25.89 4.61 -2.66
CA SER A 65 27.11 5.26 -3.15
C SER A 65 27.63 6.22 -2.07
N GLY A 66 28.40 5.71 -1.10
CA GLY A 66 29.29 6.46 -0.19
C GLY A 66 28.69 7.53 0.74
N ALA A 67 27.43 7.93 0.58
CA ALA A 67 26.85 9.10 1.26
C ALA A 67 25.61 8.79 2.11
N MET A 68 25.14 7.54 2.16
CA MET A 68 23.96 7.15 2.95
C MET A 68 24.33 6.28 4.16
N ASN A 69 25.11 6.86 5.07
CA ASN A 69 25.20 6.46 6.48
C ASN A 69 24.10 7.17 7.29
N ASP A 70 22.89 7.27 6.73
CA ASP A 70 21.79 7.96 7.40
C ASP A 70 21.23 6.98 8.45
N SER A 71 21.53 7.21 9.73
CA SER A 71 21.01 6.42 10.86
C SER A 71 19.49 6.18 10.74
N ARG A 72 18.78 7.17 10.18
CA ARG A 72 17.33 7.13 9.88
C ARG A 72 16.89 6.03 8.90
N ILE A 73 17.78 5.53 8.05
CA ILE A 73 17.52 4.38 7.17
C ILE A 73 17.62 3.10 7.99
N LEU A 74 18.69 2.92 8.77
CA LEU A 74 18.88 1.74 9.63
C LEU A 74 17.81 1.66 10.73
N ASP A 75 17.45 2.79 11.32
CA ASP A 75 16.38 2.87 12.33
C ASP A 75 15.05 2.46 11.73
N PHE A 76 14.75 2.93 10.52
CA PHE A 76 13.52 2.54 9.82
C PHE A 76 13.54 1.07 9.38
N VAL A 77 14.67 0.56 8.87
CA VAL A 77 14.86 -0.88 8.60
C VAL A 77 14.47 -1.68 9.87
N ASN A 78 14.98 -1.26 11.04
CA ASN A 78 14.69 -1.93 12.30
C ASN A 78 13.23 -1.74 12.75
N SER A 79 12.61 -0.56 12.54
CA SER A 79 11.21 -0.30 12.86
C SER A 79 10.24 -1.12 12.02
N ILE A 80 10.49 -1.28 10.72
CA ILE A 80 9.69 -2.15 9.85
C ILE A 80 9.73 -3.59 10.34
N CYS A 81 10.91 -4.09 10.68
CA CYS A 81 11.10 -5.50 11.01
C CYS A 81 10.57 -5.88 12.39
N ASN A 82 10.40 -4.92 13.30
CA ASN A 82 9.74 -5.14 14.59
C ASN A 82 8.21 -5.18 14.48
N ILE A 83 7.63 -4.62 13.42
CA ILE A 83 6.19 -4.69 13.14
C ILE A 83 5.93 -5.93 12.29
N GLN A 84 5.85 -7.12 12.88
CA GLN A 84 5.27 -8.37 12.33
C GLN A 84 5.51 -8.76 10.84
N TYR A 85 6.49 -8.18 10.13
CA TYR A 85 6.84 -8.47 8.73
C TYR A 85 8.21 -9.16 8.68
N GLY A 86 8.33 -10.29 9.37
CA GLY A 86 9.62 -11.00 9.52
C GLY A 86 10.28 -11.38 8.18
N MET A 87 9.51 -11.36 7.09
CA MET A 87 9.90 -11.69 5.72
C MET A 87 8.94 -10.98 4.74
N ILE A 88 9.45 -10.42 3.65
CA ILE A 88 8.64 -9.86 2.55
C ILE A 88 8.68 -10.81 1.35
N ASP A 89 7.53 -11.30 0.92
CA ASP A 89 7.41 -12.06 -0.33
C ASP A 89 7.31 -11.14 -1.55
N PHE A 90 7.20 -11.72 -2.74
CA PHE A 90 7.14 -10.92 -3.96
C PHE A 90 5.85 -10.12 -4.11
N GLU A 91 4.72 -10.63 -3.63
CA GLU A 91 3.43 -9.94 -3.75
C GLU A 91 3.46 -8.66 -2.91
N GLU A 92 3.91 -8.77 -1.66
CA GLU A 92 4.06 -7.63 -0.78
C GLU A 92 5.16 -6.68 -1.26
N PHE A 93 6.28 -7.20 -1.77
CA PHE A 93 7.29 -6.36 -2.40
C PHE A 93 6.69 -5.55 -3.56
N SER A 94 5.92 -6.19 -4.43
CA SER A 94 5.31 -5.54 -5.59
C SER A 94 4.40 -4.38 -5.17
N ALA A 95 3.55 -4.60 -4.16
CA ALA A 95 2.70 -3.54 -3.61
C ALA A 95 3.51 -2.37 -3.00
N THR A 96 4.61 -2.68 -2.30
CA THR A 96 5.49 -1.65 -1.70
C THR A 96 6.33 -0.90 -2.73
N ALA A 97 6.54 -1.49 -3.92
CA ALA A 97 7.39 -0.96 -4.98
C ALA A 97 6.65 -0.03 -5.95
N ILE A 98 5.34 0.12 -5.80
CA ILE A 98 4.54 0.98 -6.68
C ILE A 98 4.79 2.46 -6.37
N SER A 99 5.14 3.19 -7.42
CA SER A 99 5.09 4.64 -7.45
C SER A 99 3.87 5.09 -8.24
N VAL A 100 2.80 5.48 -7.53
CA VAL A 100 1.54 5.95 -8.16
C VAL A 100 1.82 7.10 -9.14
N TYR A 101 2.67 8.06 -8.74
CA TYR A 101 3.08 9.17 -9.60
C TYR A 101 3.71 8.71 -10.93
N GLN A 102 4.52 7.63 -10.90
CA GLN A 102 5.10 7.09 -12.14
C GLN A 102 4.07 6.33 -12.96
N MET A 103 3.13 5.63 -12.31
CA MET A 103 2.06 4.89 -12.99
C MET A 103 1.04 5.81 -13.65
N GLU A 104 0.66 6.91 -13.00
CA GLU A 104 -0.24 7.94 -13.54
C GLU A 104 0.32 8.60 -14.82
N GLY A 105 1.64 8.56 -15.00
CA GLY A 105 2.29 9.03 -16.22
C GLY A 105 2.25 8.04 -17.40
N LEU A 106 1.74 6.82 -17.21
CA LEU A 106 1.61 5.81 -18.27
C LEU A 106 0.29 5.98 -19.01
N GLU A 107 0.28 5.74 -20.32
CA GLU A 107 -0.95 5.74 -21.12
C GLU A 107 -1.96 4.69 -20.66
N THR A 108 -1.50 3.63 -20.01
CA THR A 108 -2.31 2.52 -19.50
C THR A 108 -2.83 2.75 -18.07
N TRP A 109 -2.61 3.92 -17.46
CA TRP A 109 -3.02 4.20 -16.07
C TRP A 109 -4.48 3.83 -15.80
N GLU A 110 -5.40 4.29 -16.64
CA GLU A 110 -6.84 4.10 -16.43
C GLU A 110 -7.23 2.62 -16.45
N GLU A 111 -6.60 1.84 -17.33
CA GLU A 111 -6.81 0.38 -17.40
C GLU A 111 -6.33 -0.31 -16.12
N HIS A 112 -5.16 0.09 -15.60
CA HIS A 112 -4.63 -0.44 -14.34
C HIS A 112 -5.50 -0.05 -13.15
N ALA A 113 -5.93 1.21 -13.08
CA ALA A 113 -6.76 1.73 -12.01
C ALA A 113 -8.13 1.02 -11.98
N GLN A 114 -8.74 0.82 -13.15
CA GLN A 114 -10.00 0.09 -13.27
C GLN A 114 -9.87 -1.37 -12.84
N GLN A 115 -8.85 -2.09 -13.33
CA GLN A 115 -8.60 -3.47 -12.92
C GLN A 115 -8.29 -3.59 -11.42
N ALA A 116 -7.50 -2.65 -10.88
CA ALA A 116 -7.21 -2.59 -9.46
C ALA A 116 -8.49 -2.37 -8.62
N TYR A 117 -9.39 -1.51 -9.07
CA TYR A 117 -10.67 -1.30 -8.40
C TYR A 117 -11.52 -2.58 -8.35
N GLU A 118 -11.62 -3.29 -9.47
CA GLU A 118 -12.38 -4.54 -9.55
C GLU A 118 -11.80 -5.64 -8.64
N LEU A 119 -10.47 -5.75 -8.59
CA LEU A 119 -9.77 -6.68 -7.69
C LEU A 119 -9.98 -6.29 -6.23
N PHE A 120 -9.83 -4.99 -5.91
CA PHE A 120 -10.05 -4.46 -4.58
C PHE A 120 -11.46 -4.77 -4.08
N ASP A 121 -12.49 -4.61 -4.93
CA ASP A 121 -13.87 -4.90 -4.58
C ASP A 121 -14.11 -6.40 -4.38
N LYS A 122 -13.60 -7.25 -5.31
CA LYS A 122 -13.72 -8.71 -5.22
C LYS A 122 -13.06 -9.30 -3.98
N GLU A 123 -11.99 -8.69 -3.49
CA GLU A 123 -11.32 -9.10 -2.25
C GLU A 123 -12.11 -8.71 -0.98
N GLY A 124 -13.25 -8.04 -1.14
CA GLY A 124 -14.13 -7.71 -0.02
C GLY A 124 -13.58 -6.58 0.84
N ASN A 125 -12.81 -5.65 0.27
CA ASN A 125 -12.19 -4.54 1.00
C ASN A 125 -13.20 -3.40 1.36
N ARG A 126 -14.49 -3.54 1.02
CA ARG A 126 -15.54 -2.56 1.36
C ARG A 126 -15.60 -2.20 2.85
N PRO A 127 -15.49 -3.13 3.82
CA PRO A 127 -15.48 -2.79 5.24
C PRO A 127 -14.33 -1.85 5.62
N ILE A 128 -13.15 -1.99 5.00
CA ILE A 128 -12.00 -1.11 5.24
C ILE A 128 -12.32 0.32 4.80
N VAL A 129 -12.98 0.48 3.65
CA VAL A 129 -13.45 1.79 3.17
C VAL A 129 -14.40 2.44 4.18
N ILE A 130 -15.37 1.67 4.69
CA ILE A 130 -16.36 2.16 5.64
C ILE A 130 -15.70 2.54 6.98
N GLU A 131 -14.82 1.70 7.49
CA GLU A 131 -14.12 1.92 8.75
C GLU A 131 -13.23 3.17 8.70
N GLU A 132 -12.42 3.32 7.65
CA GLU A 132 -11.55 4.49 7.52
C GLU A 132 -12.33 5.78 7.24
N LEU A 133 -13.41 5.71 6.45
CA LEU A 133 -14.29 6.85 6.24
C LEU A 133 -15.00 7.27 7.55
N ALA A 134 -15.44 6.30 8.36
CA ALA A 134 -16.03 6.57 9.66
C ALA A 134 -15.01 7.23 10.61
N SER A 135 -13.77 6.71 10.62
CA SER A 135 -12.66 7.30 11.40
C SER A 135 -12.35 8.74 10.99
N GLU A 136 -12.29 9.02 9.68
CA GLU A 136 -12.04 10.39 9.15
C GLU A 136 -13.17 11.37 9.50
N LEU A 137 -14.41 10.89 9.54
CA LEU A 137 -15.58 11.66 9.99
C LEU A 137 -15.67 11.79 11.52
N GLY A 138 -14.69 11.27 12.27
CA GLY A 138 -14.67 11.32 13.74
C GLY A 138 -15.74 10.44 14.40
N LEU A 139 -16.28 9.46 13.67
CA LEU A 139 -17.26 8.53 14.21
C LEU A 139 -16.56 7.53 15.12
N GLY A 140 -16.94 7.52 16.40
CA GLY A 140 -16.45 6.51 17.32
C GLY A 140 -16.93 5.10 16.93
N PRO A 141 -16.30 4.03 17.45
CA PRO A 141 -16.65 2.63 17.12
C PRO A 141 -18.11 2.26 17.44
N SER A 142 -18.82 3.09 18.22
CA SER A 142 -20.25 2.92 18.55
C SER A 142 -21.20 3.55 17.52
N ILE A 143 -20.72 4.41 16.62
CA ILE A 143 -21.52 5.09 15.61
C ILE A 143 -21.24 4.44 14.26
N SER A 144 -22.17 3.61 13.81
CA SER A 144 -22.07 3.00 12.47
C SER A 144 -22.25 4.07 11.39
N PHE A 145 -21.41 4.04 10.36
CA PHE A 145 -21.56 4.85 9.14
C PHE A 145 -22.98 4.78 8.56
N HIS A 146 -23.65 3.63 8.66
CA HIS A 146 -25.04 3.46 8.23
C HIS A 146 -26.03 4.37 8.99
N VAL A 147 -25.79 4.64 10.28
CA VAL A 147 -26.64 5.55 11.08
C VAL A 147 -26.47 6.98 10.59
N VAL A 148 -25.24 7.42 10.36
CA VAL A 148 -24.93 8.76 9.85
C VAL A 148 -25.49 8.97 8.44
N LEU A 149 -25.29 7.99 7.55
CA LEU A 149 -25.88 8.02 6.21
C LEU A 149 -27.41 8.11 6.26
N LYS A 150 -28.05 7.31 7.12
CA LYS A 150 -29.51 7.33 7.28
C LYS A 150 -30.00 8.70 7.75
N ASP A 151 -29.29 9.33 8.67
CA ASP A 151 -29.63 10.67 9.14
C ASP A 151 -29.39 11.72 8.05
N TRP A 152 -28.31 11.65 7.28
CA TRP A 152 -28.07 12.56 6.15
C TRP A 152 -29.12 12.42 5.04
N ILE A 153 -29.49 11.19 4.67
CA ILE A 153 -30.56 10.91 3.70
C ILE A 153 -31.92 11.40 4.22
N ARG A 154 -32.17 11.32 5.53
CA ARG A 154 -33.43 11.84 6.12
C ARG A 154 -33.54 13.37 6.06
N HIS A 155 -32.43 14.10 6.03
CA HIS A 155 -32.45 15.56 6.03
C HIS A 155 -32.64 16.18 4.62
N SER A 156 -32.68 15.38 3.54
CA SER A 156 -32.94 15.92 2.19
C SER A 156 -34.43 16.10 1.85
N ASP A 157 -35.34 15.58 2.66
CA ASP A 157 -36.78 15.76 2.44
C ASP A 157 -37.28 16.93 3.28
N GLY A 158 -36.97 18.15 2.83
CA GLY A 158 -37.60 19.36 3.34
C GLY A 158 -39.11 19.24 3.23
N HIS A 159 -39.79 18.90 4.31
CA HIS A 159 -41.18 19.26 4.51
C HIS A 159 -41.21 20.62 5.22
N PRO A 160 -41.46 21.73 4.52
CA PRO A 160 -41.94 22.93 5.18
C PRO A 160 -43.41 22.68 5.54
N GLY A 161 -43.69 22.37 6.81
CA GLY A 161 -45.08 22.26 7.25
C GLY A 161 -45.26 21.57 8.59
N SER A 162 -45.11 22.34 9.66
CA SER A 162 -45.92 22.25 10.89
C SER A 162 -45.83 23.58 11.62
#